data_AF-D0WG31-F1
#
_entry.id   AF-D0WG31-F1
#
_cell.length_a   1.000
_cell.length_b   1.000
_cell.length_c   1.000
_cell.angle_alpha   90.00
_cell.angle_beta   90.00
_cell.angle_gamma   90.00
#
_symmetry.space_group_name_H-M   'P 1'
#
loop_
_entity.id
_entity.type
_entity.pdbx_description
1 polymer ?
#
loop_
_entity_poly.entity_id
_entity_poly.type
_entity_poly.pdbx_seq_one_letter_code
_entity_poly.pdbx_strand_id
1 'polypeptide(L)'
;MPDMSPSEPQGLERKGRKSFIERGYPMAEEKKVEQTDAGTETGTKKAKMPKKKKFIIVGVVAVVLVAAGAGFMVWHEQPTFCNAICHTPMDAYVETYVDGSTDAYGNELASDQEKNSMMAYMHGKYKLANCLDCHVPTIGEQVTEGMHWITGNYEVLGQNKVGDTILAERSTDDLVKARNLDSGNEFCSNSKCHSGSGDHGTMTRDELVALTAGLSDTRNPHLAQHGEVACSECHNAHSQSVNACSQCHSDAPIPDGWLSVSDYAAKTKL
;
A
#
# COMPACT_ATOMS: atom_id res chain seq x y z
N MET A 1 -24.89 29.76 10.03
CA MET A 1 -24.13 28.63 9.45
C MET A 1 -22.73 29.16 9.22
N PRO A 2 -21.70 28.67 9.91
CA PRO A 2 -20.35 29.13 9.66
C PRO A 2 -19.87 28.60 8.30
N ASP A 3 -19.08 29.46 7.66
CA ASP A 3 -18.46 29.36 6.35
C ASP A 3 -17.71 28.02 6.18
N MET A 4 -18.19 27.19 5.25
CA MET A 4 -17.56 25.93 4.83
C MET A 4 -16.64 26.18 3.63
N SER A 5 -15.72 27.12 3.77
CA SER A 5 -14.59 27.22 2.83
C SER A 5 -13.58 26.11 3.18
N PRO A 6 -13.09 25.32 2.20
CA PRO A 6 -12.06 24.33 2.45
C PRO A 6 -10.81 25.07 2.94
N SER A 7 -10.40 24.81 4.18
CA SER A 7 -9.09 25.23 4.67
C SER A 7 -8.03 24.56 3.81
N GLU A 8 -7.14 25.36 3.21
CA GLU A 8 -5.91 24.87 2.59
C GLU A 8 -5.25 23.80 3.49
N PRO A 9 -4.91 22.61 2.96
CA PRO A 9 -4.11 21.68 3.73
C PRO A 9 -2.82 22.39 4.08
N GLN A 10 -2.56 22.55 5.38
CA GLN A 10 -1.35 23.19 5.88
C GLN A 10 -0.15 22.45 5.31
N GLY A 11 0.46 23.04 4.28
CA GLY A 11 1.66 22.52 3.65
C GLY A 11 2.80 22.56 4.65
N LEU A 12 3.05 21.43 5.32
CA LEU A 12 4.35 21.16 5.89
C LEU A 12 5.33 21.04 4.72
N GLU A 13 6.24 22.01 4.59
CA GLU A 13 7.23 22.03 3.53
C GLU A 13 8.05 20.73 3.53
N ARG A 14 7.87 19.92 2.48
CA ARG A 14 8.69 18.73 2.19
C ARG A 14 10.10 19.20 1.90
N LYS A 15 11.01 19.11 2.87
CA LYS A 15 12.40 19.54 2.69
C LYS A 15 13.09 18.68 1.61
N GLY A 16 13.27 19.26 0.42
CA GLY A 16 14.28 18.80 -0.56
C GLY A 16 13.94 17.58 -1.42
N ARG A 17 12.72 17.01 -1.34
CA ARG A 17 12.31 15.87 -2.18
C ARG A 17 11.11 16.23 -3.05
N LYS A 18 11.26 16.04 -4.36
CA LYS A 18 10.19 16.20 -5.36
C LYS A 18 9.04 15.22 -5.06
N SER A 19 7.81 15.66 -5.27
CA SER A 19 6.61 14.81 -5.13
C SER A 19 6.72 13.55 -6.00
N PHE A 20 5.97 12.49 -5.66
CA PHE A 20 5.93 11.25 -6.43
C PHE A 20 5.62 11.49 -7.93
N ILE A 21 4.72 12.44 -8.22
CA ILE A 21 4.38 12.88 -9.59
C ILE A 21 5.59 13.47 -10.32
N GLU A 22 6.41 14.26 -9.63
CA GLU A 22 7.60 14.91 -10.20
C GLU A 22 8.78 13.95 -10.42
N ARG A 23 8.73 12.72 -9.89
CA ARG A 23 9.77 11.68 -10.05
C ARG A 23 9.56 10.73 -11.23
N GLY A 24 8.43 10.84 -11.94
CA GLY A 24 8.27 10.24 -13.27
C GLY A 24 8.09 8.72 -13.31
N TYR A 25 7.46 8.11 -12.29
CA TYR A 25 7.07 6.70 -12.35
C TYR A 25 6.08 6.43 -13.51
N PRO A 26 6.17 5.26 -14.18
CA PRO A 26 5.44 5.01 -15.41
C PRO A 26 3.93 5.05 -15.19
N MET A 27 3.27 5.96 -15.90
CA MET A 27 1.82 6.10 -15.96
C MET A 27 1.25 5.14 -17.01
N ALA A 28 0.03 4.65 -16.80
CA ALA A 28 -0.72 3.99 -17.85
C ALA A 28 -0.87 4.93 -19.05
N GLU A 29 -0.65 4.40 -20.26
CA GLU A 29 -0.61 5.15 -21.52
C GLU A 29 -1.92 5.93 -21.72
N GLU A 30 -1.85 7.26 -21.65
CA GLU A 30 -3.00 8.13 -21.91
C GLU A 30 -3.35 8.07 -23.39
N LYS A 31 -4.46 7.39 -23.72
CA LYS A 31 -5.01 7.46 -25.07
C LYS A 31 -5.60 8.84 -25.29
N LYS A 32 -4.82 9.72 -25.91
CA LYS A 32 -5.21 11.09 -26.31
C LYS A 32 -6.48 11.05 -27.15
N VAL A 33 -7.60 11.49 -26.57
CA VAL A 33 -8.82 11.80 -27.34
C VAL A 33 -8.63 13.21 -27.89
N GLU A 34 -8.52 13.30 -29.21
CA GLU A 34 -8.40 14.57 -29.92
C GLU A 34 -9.74 15.32 -29.85
N GLN A 35 -9.78 16.36 -29.04
CA GLN A 35 -10.91 17.26 -28.95
C GLN A 35 -10.78 18.31 -30.05
N THR A 36 -11.65 18.25 -31.06
CA THR A 36 -11.71 19.26 -32.11
C THR A 36 -12.40 20.51 -31.59
N ASP A 37 -11.62 21.58 -31.49
CA ASP A 37 -12.09 22.94 -31.21
C ASP A 37 -13.02 23.41 -32.34
N ALA A 38 -14.20 23.92 -31.96
CA ALA A 38 -15.00 24.78 -32.80
C ALA A 38 -15.31 26.06 -32.02
N GLY A 39 -14.59 27.12 -32.37
CA GLY A 39 -14.65 28.42 -31.71
C GLY A 39 -15.93 29.23 -31.97
N THR A 40 -16.25 30.02 -30.95
CA THR A 40 -16.81 31.40 -30.88
C THR A 40 -18.12 31.75 -31.59
N GLU A 41 -19.12 32.19 -30.82
CA GLU A 41 -19.65 33.58 -30.81
C GLU A 41 -20.99 33.67 -30.02
N THR A 42 -20.96 34.52 -28.99
CA THR A 42 -21.96 35.49 -28.49
C THR A 42 -23.49 35.20 -28.53
N GLY A 43 -24.12 35.33 -27.35
CA GLY A 43 -25.33 36.14 -27.17
C GLY A 43 -26.73 35.57 -27.47
N THR A 44 -27.51 35.37 -26.39
CA THR A 44 -28.97 35.58 -26.23
C THR A 44 -29.96 34.39 -26.36
N LYS A 45 -30.83 34.32 -25.34
CA LYS A 45 -32.15 33.66 -25.16
C LYS A 45 -32.17 32.13 -24.95
N LYS A 46 -32.59 31.74 -23.73
CA LYS A 46 -32.98 30.38 -23.32
C LYS A 46 -34.11 29.84 -24.23
N ALA A 47 -33.78 29.08 -25.26
CA ALA A 47 -34.74 28.29 -26.02
C ALA A 47 -34.95 26.92 -25.36
N LYS A 48 -36.21 26.52 -25.11
CA LYS A 48 -36.55 25.16 -24.65
C LYS A 48 -36.14 24.15 -25.73
N MET A 49 -35.15 23.32 -25.43
CA MET A 49 -34.59 22.35 -26.37
C MET A 49 -35.61 21.29 -26.85
N PRO A 50 -35.59 20.94 -28.15
CA PRO A 50 -36.47 19.92 -28.72
C PRO A 50 -36.21 18.53 -28.12
N LYS A 51 -37.27 17.76 -27.85
CA LYS A 51 -37.24 16.49 -27.10
C LYS A 51 -36.21 15.46 -27.63
N LYS A 52 -35.92 15.44 -28.93
CA LYS A 52 -34.92 14.54 -29.54
C LYS A 52 -33.48 14.85 -29.12
N LYS A 53 -33.12 16.13 -28.90
CA LYS A 53 -31.78 16.51 -28.41
C LYS A 53 -31.59 16.15 -26.94
N LYS A 54 -32.67 16.07 -26.14
CA LYS A 54 -32.60 15.62 -24.75
C LYS A 54 -32.24 14.14 -24.64
N PHE A 55 -32.79 13.29 -25.51
CA PHE A 55 -32.42 11.86 -25.55
C PHE A 55 -30.97 11.64 -25.99
N ILE A 56 -30.48 12.42 -26.96
CA ILE A 56 -29.07 12.37 -27.36
C ILE A 56 -28.17 12.80 -26.20
N ILE A 57 -28.48 13.91 -25.50
CA ILE A 57 -27.69 14.35 -24.34
C ILE A 57 -27.70 13.30 -23.23
N VAL A 58 -28.87 12.73 -22.89
CA VAL A 58 -28.95 11.67 -21.88
C VAL A 58 -28.14 10.44 -22.30
N GLY A 59 -28.19 10.06 -23.58
CA GLY A 59 -27.37 8.98 -24.13
C GLY A 59 -25.88 9.25 -24.02
N VAL A 60 -25.43 10.45 -24.41
CA VAL A 60 -24.02 10.85 -24.30
C VAL A 60 -23.57 10.90 -22.84
N VAL A 61 -24.37 11.47 -21.94
CA VAL A 61 -24.06 11.50 -20.49
C VAL A 61 -23.95 10.08 -19.94
N ALA A 62 -24.85 9.17 -20.31
CA ALA A 62 -24.79 7.78 -19.87
C ALA A 62 -23.50 7.09 -20.37
N VAL A 63 -23.11 7.28 -21.64
CA VAL A 63 -21.86 6.73 -22.17
C VAL A 63 -20.64 7.31 -21.45
N VAL A 64 -20.61 8.63 -21.20
CA VAL A 64 -19.51 9.28 -20.46
C VAL A 64 -19.41 8.74 -19.05
N LEU A 65 -20.52 8.54 -18.34
CA LEU A 65 -20.52 7.98 -16.99
C LEU A 65 -20.02 6.53 -16.97
N VAL A 66 -20.40 5.71 -17.95
CA VAL A 66 -19.91 4.33 -18.06
C VAL A 66 -18.41 4.30 -18.37
N ALA A 67 -17.95 5.14 -19.30
CA ALA A 67 -16.53 5.25 -19.65
C ALA A 67 -15.69 5.77 -18.46
N ALA A 68 -16.19 6.78 -17.74
CA ALA A 68 -15.55 7.31 -16.55
C ALA A 68 -15.55 6.28 -15.42
N GLY A 69 -16.64 5.54 -15.22
CA GLY A 69 -16.71 4.47 -14.23
C GLY A 69 -15.71 3.34 -14.53
N ALA A 70 -15.63 2.89 -15.78
CA ALA A 70 -14.65 1.88 -16.18
C ALA A 70 -13.20 2.38 -16.05
N GLY A 71 -12.93 3.62 -16.46
CA GLY A 71 -11.62 4.25 -16.30
C GLY A 71 -11.24 4.43 -14.83
N PHE A 72 -12.18 4.85 -13.99
CA PHE A 72 -11.99 4.97 -12.54
C PHE A 72 -11.73 3.60 -11.90
N MET A 73 -12.45 2.54 -12.30
CA MET A 73 -12.19 1.19 -11.81
C MET A 73 -10.81 0.65 -12.22
N VAL A 74 -10.23 1.05 -13.33
CA VAL A 74 -8.85 0.66 -13.65
C VAL A 74 -7.85 1.52 -12.88
N TRP A 75 -8.14 2.81 -12.75
CA TRP A 75 -7.27 3.77 -12.11
C TRP A 75 -7.18 3.58 -10.58
N HIS A 76 -8.27 3.22 -9.90
CA HIS A 76 -8.29 3.09 -8.43
C HIS A 76 -7.39 1.95 -7.90
N GLU A 77 -7.02 0.99 -8.75
CA GLU A 77 -6.09 -0.10 -8.41
C GLU A 77 -4.62 0.30 -8.65
N GLN A 78 -4.35 1.50 -9.18
CA GLN A 78 -3.00 1.94 -9.51
C GLN A 78 -2.28 2.56 -8.29
N PRO A 79 -0.94 2.38 -8.18
CA PRO A 79 -0.14 3.03 -7.14
C PRO A 79 -0.28 4.56 -7.10
N THR A 80 -0.55 5.18 -8.26
CA THR A 80 -0.75 6.63 -8.38
C THR A 80 -2.05 7.11 -7.74
N PHE A 81 -3.13 6.32 -7.81
CA PHE A 81 -4.36 6.63 -7.07
C PHE A 81 -4.12 6.56 -5.57
N CYS A 82 -3.42 5.51 -5.13
CA CYS A 82 -3.04 5.33 -3.74
C CYS A 82 -2.21 6.53 -3.26
N ASN A 83 -1.18 6.97 -4.01
CA ASN A 83 -0.36 8.13 -3.64
C ASN A 83 -1.10 9.48 -3.70
N ALA A 84 -1.85 9.75 -4.78
CA ALA A 84 -2.37 11.09 -5.08
C ALA A 84 -3.76 11.38 -4.49
N ILE A 85 -4.58 10.35 -4.24
CA ILE A 85 -5.98 10.51 -3.81
C ILE A 85 -6.21 9.93 -2.41
N CYS A 86 -5.60 8.79 -2.10
CA CYS A 86 -5.77 8.17 -0.78
C CYS A 86 -4.67 8.53 0.23
N HIS A 87 -3.44 8.88 -0.21
CA HIS A 87 -2.29 8.81 0.70
C HIS A 87 -1.22 9.90 0.55
N THR A 88 -1.60 11.17 0.45
CA THR A 88 -0.91 12.13 1.33
C THR A 88 -1.60 12.00 2.67
N PRO A 89 -1.04 11.28 3.66
CA PRO A 89 0.39 11.32 4.01
C PRO A 89 1.14 9.95 4.08
N MET A 90 0.87 8.95 3.23
CA MET A 90 1.59 7.65 3.21
C MET A 90 2.71 7.56 2.16
N ASP A 91 3.27 8.68 1.74
CA ASP A 91 4.38 8.73 0.77
C ASP A 91 5.52 7.77 1.17
N ALA A 92 5.86 7.72 2.46
CA ALA A 92 6.87 6.83 3.02
C ALA A 92 6.63 5.35 2.69
N TYR A 93 5.38 4.89 2.67
CA TYR A 93 5.02 3.49 2.45
C TYR A 93 4.93 3.15 0.96
N VAL A 94 4.37 4.05 0.15
CA VAL A 94 4.24 3.84 -1.31
C VAL A 94 5.61 3.71 -1.96
N GLU A 95 6.59 4.50 -1.53
CA GLU A 95 7.96 4.44 -2.05
C GLU A 95 8.60 3.07 -1.83
N THR A 96 8.35 2.43 -0.68
CA THR A 96 8.89 1.08 -0.40
C THR A 96 8.37 0.04 -1.38
N TYR A 97 7.13 0.19 -1.88
CA TYR A 97 6.54 -0.74 -2.86
C TYR A 97 7.05 -0.46 -4.28
N VAL A 98 7.07 0.81 -4.69
CA VAL A 98 7.37 1.19 -6.08
C VAL A 98 8.87 1.14 -6.39
N ASP A 99 9.71 1.56 -5.45
CA ASP A 99 11.12 1.85 -5.68
C ASP A 99 12.05 1.12 -4.72
N GLY A 100 11.68 1.09 -3.43
CA GLY A 100 12.42 0.42 -2.38
C GLY A 100 13.81 0.98 -2.10
N SER A 101 14.22 2.14 -2.66
CA SER A 101 15.51 2.75 -2.30
C SER A 101 15.57 3.23 -0.84
N THR A 102 14.42 3.45 -0.21
CA THR A 102 14.32 3.68 1.24
C THR A 102 13.25 2.80 1.85
N ASP A 103 13.41 2.46 3.14
CA ASP A 103 12.31 1.95 3.95
C ASP A 103 11.35 3.06 4.41
N ALA A 104 10.26 2.69 5.09
CA ALA A 104 9.29 3.64 5.63
C ALA A 104 9.93 4.67 6.56
N TYR A 105 11.00 4.29 7.28
CA TYR A 105 11.72 5.17 8.20
C TYR A 105 12.75 6.07 7.50
N GLY A 106 12.83 6.02 6.16
CA GLY A 106 13.71 6.85 5.35
C GLY A 106 15.17 6.38 5.39
N ASN A 107 15.44 5.14 5.79
CA ASN A 107 16.78 4.55 5.70
C ASN A 107 17.06 4.15 4.25
N GLU A 108 18.21 4.58 3.72
CA GLU A 108 18.65 4.15 2.38
C GLU A 108 18.99 2.67 2.35
N LEU A 109 18.54 1.98 1.31
CA LEU A 109 18.79 0.57 1.02
C LEU A 109 19.62 0.46 -0.26
N ALA A 110 20.89 0.09 -0.09
CA ALA A 110 21.90 0.20 -1.15
C ALA A 110 21.93 -1.04 -2.05
N SER A 111 21.67 -2.22 -1.50
CA SER A 111 21.76 -3.51 -2.19
C SER A 111 20.39 -4.09 -2.55
N ASP A 112 20.33 -4.91 -3.60
CA ASP A 112 19.11 -5.65 -3.94
C ASP A 112 18.62 -6.55 -2.79
N GLN A 113 19.54 -7.12 -2.00
CA GLN A 113 19.21 -7.96 -0.85
C GLN A 113 18.50 -7.15 0.24
N GLU A 114 18.97 -5.95 0.55
CA GLU A 114 18.32 -5.06 1.52
C GLU A 114 16.92 -4.66 1.05
N LYS A 115 16.77 -4.30 -0.23
CA LYS A 115 15.45 -3.96 -0.78
C LYS A 115 14.51 -5.16 -0.76
N ASN A 116 15.02 -6.32 -1.17
CA ASN A 116 14.27 -7.58 -1.19
C ASN A 116 13.94 -8.12 0.22
N SER A 117 14.54 -7.54 1.27
CA SER A 117 14.14 -7.85 2.65
C SER A 117 12.83 -7.16 3.06
N MET A 118 12.33 -6.19 2.29
CA MET A 118 11.02 -5.58 2.50
C MET A 118 9.95 -6.33 1.70
N MET A 119 8.90 -6.83 2.34
CA MET A 119 7.88 -7.61 1.62
C MET A 119 7.15 -6.79 0.57
N ALA A 120 6.85 -5.51 0.83
CA ALA A 120 6.12 -4.66 -0.11
C ALA A 120 6.92 -4.50 -1.42
N TYR A 121 8.23 -4.23 -1.31
CA TYR A 121 9.11 -4.13 -2.47
C TYR A 121 9.19 -5.45 -3.24
N MET A 122 9.39 -6.58 -2.54
CA MET A 122 9.43 -7.90 -3.17
C MET A 122 8.15 -8.20 -3.97
N HIS A 123 6.99 -8.01 -3.33
CA HIS A 123 5.71 -8.29 -3.98
C HIS A 123 5.45 -7.37 -5.17
N GLY A 124 5.84 -6.10 -5.09
CA GLY A 124 5.74 -5.15 -6.19
C GLY A 124 6.70 -5.44 -7.33
N LYS A 125 7.99 -5.63 -7.04
CA LYS A 125 9.07 -5.88 -8.02
C LYS A 125 8.78 -7.09 -8.90
N TYR A 126 8.34 -8.18 -8.29
CA TYR A 126 8.04 -9.43 -8.99
C TYR A 126 6.58 -9.53 -9.47
N LYS A 127 5.79 -8.45 -9.33
CA LYS A 127 4.37 -8.39 -9.72
C LYS A 127 3.55 -9.54 -9.12
N LEU A 128 3.83 -9.88 -7.87
CA LEU A 128 3.18 -10.98 -7.14
C LEU A 128 1.91 -10.51 -6.43
N ALA A 129 1.90 -9.27 -5.95
CA ALA A 129 0.75 -8.65 -5.31
C ALA A 129 0.81 -7.13 -5.48
N ASN A 130 -0.35 -6.48 -5.53
CA ASN A 130 -0.50 -5.04 -5.52
C ASN A 130 -0.97 -4.54 -4.14
N CYS A 131 -1.10 -3.22 -4.00
CA CYS A 131 -1.50 -2.59 -2.73
C CYS A 131 -2.80 -3.17 -2.15
N LEU A 132 -3.80 -3.41 -3.00
CA LEU A 132 -5.13 -3.90 -2.60
C LEU A 132 -5.17 -5.42 -2.38
N ASP A 133 -4.15 -6.17 -2.76
CA ASP A 133 -4.06 -7.58 -2.38
C ASP A 133 -3.70 -7.70 -0.88
N CYS A 134 -2.84 -6.81 -0.38
CA CYS A 134 -2.49 -6.72 1.04
C CYS A 134 -3.48 -5.84 1.82
N HIS A 135 -3.84 -4.68 1.29
CA HIS A 135 -4.76 -3.71 1.89
C HIS A 135 -6.15 -3.75 1.24
N VAL A 136 -6.72 -4.93 0.96
CA VAL A 136 -8.14 -5.03 0.58
C VAL A 136 -9.02 -4.40 1.67
N PRO A 137 -9.72 -3.31 1.32
CA PRO A 137 -10.53 -2.59 2.28
C PRO A 137 -11.99 -2.98 2.10
N THR A 138 -12.73 -3.18 3.19
CA THR A 138 -14.19 -3.26 3.08
C THR A 138 -14.79 -1.89 2.79
N ILE A 139 -16.00 -1.87 2.23
CA ILE A 139 -16.70 -0.61 1.94
C ILE A 139 -16.83 0.25 3.21
N GLY A 140 -17.10 -0.37 4.36
CA GLY A 140 -17.19 0.34 5.65
C GLY A 140 -15.86 0.95 6.08
N GLU A 141 -14.75 0.23 5.87
CA GLU A 141 -13.40 0.75 6.13
C GLU A 141 -13.06 1.90 5.19
N GLN A 142 -13.32 1.79 3.89
CA GLN A 142 -13.04 2.86 2.93
C GLN A 142 -13.80 4.16 3.25
N VAL A 143 -15.06 4.05 3.69
CA VAL A 143 -15.85 5.23 4.11
C VAL A 143 -15.27 5.85 5.38
N THR A 144 -14.86 5.02 6.34
CA THR A 144 -14.29 5.49 7.61
C THR A 144 -12.92 6.11 7.41
N GLU A 145 -12.05 5.48 6.61
CA GLU A 145 -10.73 5.99 6.22
C GLU A 145 -10.86 7.31 5.45
N GLY A 146 -11.79 7.41 4.51
CA GLY A 146 -12.07 8.66 3.80
C GLY A 146 -12.53 9.78 4.74
N MET A 147 -13.36 9.47 5.73
CA MET A 147 -13.79 10.43 6.75
C MET A 147 -12.62 10.83 7.66
N HIS A 148 -11.81 9.88 8.10
CA HIS A 148 -10.61 10.13 8.90
C HIS A 148 -9.61 11.00 8.13
N TRP A 149 -9.46 10.78 6.83
CA TRP A 149 -8.60 11.60 5.97
C TRP A 149 -9.11 13.04 5.88
N ILE A 150 -10.39 13.25 5.56
CA ILE A 150 -10.99 14.60 5.46
C ILE A 150 -10.93 15.34 6.79
N THR A 151 -11.07 14.63 7.90
CA THR A 151 -11.05 15.22 9.26
C THR A 151 -9.66 15.32 9.88
N GLY A 152 -8.64 14.73 9.27
CA GLY A 152 -7.30 14.59 9.86
C GLY A 152 -7.24 13.61 11.05
N ASN A 153 -8.26 12.77 11.25
CA ASN A 153 -8.37 11.84 12.37
C ASN A 153 -7.69 10.50 12.08
N TYR A 154 -6.41 10.53 11.74
CA TYR A 154 -5.56 9.35 11.57
C TYR A 154 -4.37 9.42 12.54
N GLU A 155 -3.89 8.25 12.97
CA GLU A 155 -2.79 8.17 13.93
C GLU A 155 -1.44 8.36 13.23
N VAL A 156 -0.68 9.34 13.70
CA VAL A 156 0.66 9.69 13.19
C VAL A 156 1.69 9.34 14.26
N LEU A 157 2.65 8.50 13.90
CA LEU A 157 3.78 8.13 14.77
C LEU A 157 4.89 9.21 14.76
N GLY A 158 5.01 9.96 13.67
CA GLY A 158 5.99 11.04 13.53
C GLY A 158 6.32 11.34 12.08
N GLN A 159 7.50 11.93 11.87
CA GLN A 159 8.12 12.05 10.55
C GLN A 159 9.34 11.15 10.47
N ASN A 160 9.60 10.59 9.30
CA ASN A 160 10.80 9.82 9.06
C ASN A 160 12.02 10.73 8.80
N LYS A 161 13.20 10.13 8.57
CA LYS A 161 14.48 10.82 8.37
C LYS A 161 14.50 11.75 7.15
N VAL A 162 13.53 11.61 6.24
CA VAL A 162 13.44 12.37 4.99
C VAL A 162 12.25 13.34 4.99
N GLY A 163 11.54 13.46 6.12
CA GLY A 163 10.47 14.42 6.35
C GLY A 163 9.07 13.92 5.97
N ASP A 164 8.93 12.67 5.54
CA ASP A 164 7.62 12.09 5.23
C ASP A 164 6.91 11.68 6.52
N THR A 165 5.58 11.81 6.53
CA THR A 165 4.75 11.40 7.66
C THR A 165 4.70 9.89 7.77
N ILE A 166 4.74 9.39 9.00
CA ILE A 166 4.61 7.97 9.32
C ILE A 166 3.30 7.77 10.08
N LEU A 167 2.41 7.00 9.48
CA LEU A 167 1.16 6.57 10.09
C LEU A 167 1.38 5.35 10.98
N ALA A 168 0.50 5.14 11.95
CA ALA A 168 0.46 3.85 12.65
C ALA A 168 0.12 2.72 11.68
N GLU A 169 0.93 1.66 11.66
CA GLU A 169 0.67 0.49 10.84
C GLU A 169 -0.47 -0.35 11.43
N ARG A 170 -1.30 -0.92 10.56
CA ARG A 170 -2.31 -1.91 10.97
C ARG A 170 -1.64 -3.25 11.24
N SER A 171 -2.05 -3.92 12.31
CA SER A 171 -1.64 -5.31 12.54
C SER A 171 -2.23 -6.25 11.48
N THR A 172 -1.63 -7.42 11.27
CA THR A 172 -2.21 -8.46 10.40
C THR A 172 -3.59 -8.88 10.90
N ASP A 173 -3.81 -8.92 12.22
CA ASP A 173 -5.11 -9.16 12.83
C ASP A 173 -6.15 -8.09 12.46
N ASP A 174 -5.76 -6.83 12.33
CA ASP A 174 -6.66 -5.77 11.84
C ASP A 174 -6.99 -5.95 10.36
N LEU A 175 -6.03 -6.42 9.56
CA LEU A 175 -6.20 -6.61 8.11
C LEU A 175 -7.09 -7.82 7.76
N VAL A 176 -7.22 -8.80 8.66
CA VAL A 176 -8.04 -10.02 8.44
C VAL A 176 -9.48 -9.91 8.94
N LYS A 177 -9.77 -9.04 9.92
CA LYS A 177 -11.11 -8.89 10.54
C LYS A 177 -12.24 -8.73 9.52
N ALA A 178 -11.95 -8.04 8.43
CA ALA A 178 -12.94 -7.69 7.41
C ALA A 178 -13.05 -8.75 6.29
N ARG A 179 -12.24 -9.81 6.36
CA ARG A 179 -12.01 -10.77 5.26
C ARG A 179 -12.44 -12.20 5.56
N ASN A 180 -13.03 -12.44 6.74
CA ASN A 180 -13.39 -13.78 7.23
C ASN A 180 -12.20 -14.75 7.21
N LEU A 181 -11.03 -14.26 7.63
CA LEU A 181 -9.87 -15.10 7.89
C LEU A 181 -9.71 -15.21 9.41
N ASP A 182 -9.33 -16.41 9.87
CA ASP A 182 -9.42 -16.80 11.28
C ASP A 182 -8.18 -16.36 12.09
N SER A 183 -7.08 -16.00 11.42
CA SER A 183 -5.86 -15.49 12.07
C SER A 183 -5.05 -14.55 11.19
N GLY A 184 -4.25 -13.67 11.80
CA GLY A 184 -3.26 -12.86 11.09
C GLY A 184 -2.24 -13.67 10.27
N ASN A 185 -2.07 -14.98 10.52
CA ASN A 185 -1.21 -15.83 9.69
C ASN A 185 -1.85 -16.15 8.33
N GLU A 186 -3.17 -16.38 8.29
CA GLU A 186 -3.91 -16.60 7.03
C GLU A 186 -3.89 -15.39 6.10
N PHE A 187 -3.57 -14.20 6.62
CA PHE A 187 -3.28 -13.03 5.81
C PHE A 187 -2.22 -13.33 4.74
N CYS A 188 -1.13 -14.00 5.14
CA CYS A 188 -0.02 -14.34 4.25
C CYS A 188 -0.20 -15.73 3.63
N SER A 189 -0.61 -16.70 4.44
CA SER A 189 -0.65 -18.11 4.07
C SER A 189 -2.04 -18.57 3.71
N ASN A 190 -2.59 -18.09 2.60
CA ASN A 190 -3.87 -18.57 2.06
C ASN A 190 -3.68 -19.21 0.67
N SER A 191 -4.74 -19.82 0.16
CA SER A 191 -4.78 -20.49 -1.16
C SER A 191 -4.31 -19.65 -2.35
N LYS A 192 -4.29 -18.31 -2.27
CA LYS A 192 -3.82 -17.43 -3.35
C LYS A 192 -2.36 -17.02 -3.23
N CYS A 193 -1.79 -17.08 -2.03
CA CYS A 193 -0.46 -16.54 -1.72
C CYS A 193 0.47 -17.67 -1.26
N HIS A 194 0.87 -17.71 0.02
CA HIS A 194 1.70 -18.79 0.55
C HIS A 194 0.85 -20.01 0.91
N SER A 195 0.38 -20.72 -0.12
CA SER A 195 -0.57 -21.83 0.02
C SER A 195 0.08 -23.14 0.46
N GLY A 196 -0.69 -24.00 1.12
CA GLY A 196 -0.32 -25.39 1.43
C GLY A 196 -1.53 -26.31 1.51
N SER A 197 -1.40 -27.43 2.21
CA SER A 197 -2.44 -28.46 2.31
C SER A 197 -3.41 -28.27 3.48
N GLY A 198 -3.26 -27.20 4.26
CA GLY A 198 -4.14 -26.88 5.38
C GLY A 198 -5.53 -26.39 4.96
N ASP A 199 -6.38 -26.13 5.96
CA ASP A 199 -7.71 -25.58 5.75
C ASP A 199 -7.65 -24.26 4.97
N HIS A 200 -8.63 -24.04 4.09
CA HIS A 200 -8.65 -22.90 3.16
C HIS A 200 -7.42 -22.79 2.22
N GLY A 201 -6.65 -23.87 2.07
CA GLY A 201 -5.41 -23.92 1.31
C GLY A 201 -4.24 -23.21 2.01
N THR A 202 -4.32 -23.09 3.33
CA THR A 202 -3.31 -22.43 4.17
C THR A 202 -2.05 -23.29 4.27
N MET A 203 -0.87 -22.66 4.25
CA MET A 203 0.38 -23.32 4.58
C MET A 203 0.35 -23.81 6.02
N THR A 204 0.46 -25.11 6.23
CA THR A 204 0.59 -25.64 7.59
C THR A 204 1.98 -25.34 8.14
N ARG A 205 2.10 -25.26 9.46
CA ARG A 205 3.38 -25.01 10.12
C ARG A 205 4.39 -26.12 9.80
N ASP A 206 3.95 -27.38 9.78
CA ASP A 206 4.81 -28.52 9.47
C ASP A 206 5.35 -28.48 8.03
N GLU A 207 4.53 -28.09 7.06
CA GLU A 207 4.97 -27.88 5.67
C GLU A 207 6.02 -26.77 5.58
N LEU A 208 5.79 -25.65 6.27
CA LEU A 208 6.75 -24.54 6.29
C LEU A 208 8.08 -24.92 6.96
N VAL A 209 8.03 -25.69 8.05
CA VAL A 209 9.21 -26.26 8.70
C VAL A 209 9.94 -27.18 7.74
N ALA A 210 9.24 -28.05 7.02
CA ALA A 210 9.84 -28.97 6.06
C ALA A 210 10.51 -28.22 4.89
N LEU A 211 9.86 -27.19 4.35
CA LEU A 211 10.43 -26.34 3.29
C LEU A 211 11.70 -25.60 3.73
N THR A 212 11.83 -25.37 5.03
CA THR A 212 12.98 -24.66 5.62
C THR A 212 13.89 -25.58 6.43
N ALA A 213 13.80 -26.90 6.21
CA ALA A 213 14.59 -27.88 6.93
C ALA A 213 16.11 -27.65 6.78
N GLY A 214 16.57 -27.08 5.66
CA GLY A 214 17.98 -26.72 5.45
C GLY A 214 18.51 -25.63 6.40
N LEU A 215 17.66 -24.90 7.11
CA LEU A 215 18.06 -23.93 8.13
C LEU A 215 18.24 -24.56 9.52
N SER A 216 17.97 -25.85 9.65
CA SER A 216 17.95 -26.55 10.95
C SER A 216 19.33 -26.74 11.56
N ASP A 217 20.41 -26.66 10.77
CA ASP A 217 21.80 -26.84 11.25
C ASP A 217 22.18 -25.78 12.30
N THR A 218 21.57 -24.60 12.24
CA THR A 218 21.70 -23.57 13.28
C THR A 218 20.40 -23.43 14.06
N ARG A 219 19.32 -23.04 13.37
CA ARG A 219 17.99 -22.81 13.95
C ARG A 219 16.99 -22.63 12.83
N ASN A 220 16.00 -23.52 12.75
CA ASN A 220 14.87 -23.29 11.86
C ASN A 220 13.92 -22.25 12.50
N PRO A 221 13.75 -21.04 11.91
CA PRO A 221 12.90 -19.99 12.47
C PRO A 221 11.40 -20.30 12.34
N HIS A 222 11.04 -21.30 11.53
CA HIS A 222 9.65 -21.72 11.34
C HIS A 222 9.25 -22.88 12.24
N LEU A 223 10.17 -23.47 13.00
CA LEU A 223 9.82 -24.42 14.03
C LEU A 223 9.34 -23.64 15.27
N ALA A 224 8.22 -24.04 15.86
CA ALA A 224 7.61 -23.32 16.98
C ALA A 224 8.29 -23.68 18.33
N GLN A 225 9.57 -23.34 18.53
CA GLN A 225 10.28 -23.69 19.78
C GLN A 225 9.76 -22.93 21.02
N HIS A 226 9.06 -21.81 20.80
CA HIS A 226 8.54 -20.93 21.85
C HIS A 226 7.03 -20.67 21.71
N GLY A 227 6.32 -21.58 21.04
CA GLY A 227 4.95 -21.35 20.61
C GLY A 227 4.86 -20.75 19.21
N GLU A 228 3.64 -20.45 18.77
CA GLU A 228 3.42 -19.83 17.48
C GLU A 228 3.79 -18.34 17.52
N VAL A 229 4.50 -17.91 16.49
CA VAL A 229 4.93 -16.52 16.28
C VAL A 229 4.32 -16.08 14.95
N ALA A 230 3.68 -14.92 14.94
CA ALA A 230 3.06 -14.39 13.74
C ALA A 230 4.10 -14.06 12.67
N CYS A 231 3.74 -14.20 11.38
CA CYS A 231 4.66 -13.93 10.27
C CYS A 231 5.25 -12.50 10.35
N SER A 232 4.43 -11.53 10.74
CA SER A 232 4.77 -10.10 10.83
C SER A 232 5.78 -9.77 11.92
N GLU A 233 6.06 -10.67 12.87
CA GLU A 233 7.08 -10.44 13.90
C GLU A 233 8.52 -10.48 13.32
N CYS A 234 8.68 -11.13 12.17
CA CYS A 234 9.95 -11.23 11.46
C CYS A 234 9.89 -10.58 10.08
N HIS A 235 8.83 -10.85 9.33
CA HIS A 235 8.68 -10.37 7.97
C HIS A 235 7.98 -9.00 7.95
N ASN A 236 8.75 -7.95 7.69
CA ASN A 236 8.25 -6.57 7.69
C ASN A 236 7.83 -6.13 6.29
N ALA A 237 6.69 -5.46 6.19
CA ALA A 237 6.13 -5.04 4.91
C ALA A 237 6.92 -3.89 4.29
N HIS A 238 7.02 -2.78 5.02
CA HIS A 238 7.55 -1.50 4.52
C HIS A 238 8.90 -1.13 5.17
N SER A 239 9.58 -2.09 5.78
CA SER A 239 10.95 -1.92 6.28
C SER A 239 11.73 -3.21 6.17
N GLN A 240 13.05 -3.16 6.33
CA GLN A 240 13.86 -4.37 6.31
C GLN A 240 13.31 -5.38 7.32
N SER A 241 13.15 -6.63 6.88
CA SER A 241 12.71 -7.71 7.76
C SER A 241 13.75 -8.00 8.85
N VAL A 242 13.28 -8.52 9.96
CA VAL A 242 14.06 -8.73 11.19
C VAL A 242 14.06 -10.20 11.55
N ASN A 243 15.22 -10.73 11.91
CA ASN A 243 15.23 -12.03 12.57
C ASN A 243 14.96 -11.85 14.07
N ALA A 244 13.71 -12.07 14.50
CA ALA A 244 13.29 -11.90 15.89
C ALA A 244 14.09 -12.78 16.87
N CYS A 245 14.64 -13.92 16.42
CA CYS A 245 15.48 -14.78 17.24
C CYS A 245 16.69 -14.04 17.81
N SER A 246 17.22 -13.07 17.06
CA SER A 246 18.39 -12.27 17.45
C SER A 246 18.17 -11.38 18.68
N GLN A 247 16.91 -11.25 19.14
CA GLN A 247 16.61 -10.58 20.41
C GLN A 247 17.30 -11.26 21.60
N CYS A 248 17.40 -12.59 21.56
CA CYS A 248 17.92 -13.40 22.66
C CYS A 248 19.09 -14.30 22.25
N HIS A 249 19.16 -14.67 20.97
CA HIS A 249 20.14 -15.60 20.43
C HIS A 249 21.17 -14.86 19.58
N SER A 250 22.35 -14.60 20.15
CA SER A 250 23.45 -13.94 19.43
C SER A 250 24.02 -14.78 18.28
N ASP A 251 23.74 -16.09 18.28
CA ASP A 251 24.07 -17.05 17.24
C ASP A 251 22.97 -17.16 16.16
N ALA A 252 21.87 -16.42 16.28
CA ALA A 252 20.81 -16.43 15.29
C ALA A 252 21.34 -15.92 13.94
N PRO A 253 21.26 -16.71 12.86
CA PRO A 253 21.74 -16.30 11.55
C PRO A 253 20.85 -15.18 11.01
N ILE A 254 21.44 -14.03 10.68
CA ILE A 254 20.72 -12.93 10.03
C ILE A 254 20.80 -13.15 8.51
N PRO A 255 19.67 -13.33 7.79
CA PRO A 255 19.70 -13.44 6.34
C PRO A 255 20.29 -12.19 5.68
N ASP A 256 20.86 -12.34 4.48
CA ASP A 256 21.39 -11.20 3.73
C ASP A 256 20.32 -10.13 3.51
N GLY A 257 20.67 -8.87 3.84
CA GLY A 257 19.76 -7.73 3.74
C GLY A 257 18.75 -7.59 4.88
N TRP A 258 18.65 -8.57 5.78
CA TRP A 258 17.82 -8.47 6.99
C TRP A 258 18.57 -7.81 8.14
N LEU A 259 17.84 -7.47 9.20
CA LEU A 259 18.40 -6.85 10.40
C LEU A 259 18.29 -7.75 11.63
N SER A 260 19.22 -7.56 12.56
CA SER A 260 19.01 -7.97 13.95
C SER A 260 17.96 -7.07 14.61
N VAL A 261 17.37 -7.53 15.71
CA VAL A 261 16.42 -6.71 16.49
C VAL A 261 17.09 -5.42 17.01
N SER A 262 18.36 -5.49 17.42
CA SER A 262 19.11 -4.31 17.86
C SER A 262 19.36 -3.31 16.74
N ASP A 263 19.70 -3.79 15.54
CA ASP A 263 19.96 -2.91 14.40
C ASP A 263 18.66 -2.27 13.89
N TYR A 264 17.57 -3.03 13.90
CA TYR A 264 16.24 -2.52 13.58
C TYR A 264 15.85 -1.38 14.52
N ALA A 265 15.93 -1.61 15.84
CA ALA A 265 15.62 -0.59 16.83
C ALA A 265 16.52 0.67 16.72
N ALA A 266 17.74 0.54 16.20
CA ALA A 266 18.60 1.69 15.91
C ALA A 266 18.17 2.45 14.65
N LYS A 267 17.65 1.74 13.64
CA LYS A 267 17.25 2.29 12.34
C LYS A 267 15.85 2.91 12.32
N THR A 268 14.93 2.44 13.16
CA THR A 268 13.51 2.85 13.17
C THR A 268 13.16 3.97 14.14
N LYS A 269 14.17 4.61 14.75
CA LYS A 269 13.94 5.83 15.55
C LYS A 269 13.48 6.96 14.63
N LEU A 270 12.29 7.48 14.91
CA LEU A 270 11.70 8.69 14.33
C LEU A 270 12.33 9.94 14.94
#